data_AF-A0AA94EYB4-F1
#
_entry.id   AF-A0AA94EYB4-F1
#
_cell.length_a   1.000
_cell.length_b   1.000
_cell.length_c   1.000
_cell.angle_alpha   90.00
_cell.angle_beta   90.00
_cell.angle_gamma   90.00
#
_symmetry.space_group_name_H-M   'P 1'
#
loop_
_entity.id
_entity.type
_entity.pdbx_description
1 polymer ?
#
loop_
_entity_poly.entity_id
_entity_poly.type
_entity_poly.pdbx_seq_one_letter_code
_entity_poly.pdbx_strand_id
1 'polypeptide(L)'
;MDVETIELAVQKLSSENTSIRAKLLALESEKEVAQEAEITKMVDLAIKEGRISATKKEAFVSLAKSDFALAKSTLEGIPAKTNLSGMIDNPASATEVTTKEAFLKLDREAQLKFKADHLDQYKNLFSKTK
;
A
#
# COMPACT_ATOMS: atom_id res chain seq x y z
N MET A 1 -2.96 64.74 -20.00
CA MET A 1 -2.69 63.30 -20.23
C MET A 1 -3.15 63.02 -21.63
N ASP A 2 -2.22 62.78 -22.54
CA ASP A 2 -2.52 62.52 -23.93
C ASP A 2 -3.24 61.18 -24.10
N VAL A 3 -4.24 61.15 -24.97
CA VAL A 3 -5.09 59.97 -25.24
C VAL A 3 -4.23 58.76 -25.60
N GLU A 4 -3.16 58.99 -26.35
CA GLU A 4 -2.18 57.98 -26.78
C GLU A 4 -1.45 57.33 -25.59
N THR A 5 -1.16 58.09 -24.52
CA THR A 5 -0.54 57.54 -23.30
C THR A 5 -1.50 56.63 -22.54
N ILE A 6 -2.79 56.97 -22.54
CA ILE A 6 -3.84 56.16 -21.91
C ILE A 6 -4.04 54.87 -22.70
N GLU A 7 -4.03 54.94 -24.03
CA GLU A 7 -4.23 53.79 -24.91
C GLU A 7 -3.08 52.77 -24.81
N LEU A 8 -1.83 53.26 -24.74
CA LEU A 8 -0.65 52.42 -24.46
C LEU A 8 -0.72 51.77 -23.07
N ALA A 9 -1.17 52.51 -22.04
CA ALA A 9 -1.34 51.97 -20.70
C ALA A 9 -2.41 50.88 -20.67
N VAL A 10 -3.53 51.07 -21.38
CA VAL A 10 -4.61 50.07 -21.50
C VAL A 10 -4.13 48.82 -22.23
N GLN A 11 -3.40 48.94 -23.34
CA GLN A 11 -2.83 47.78 -24.04
C GLN A 11 -1.85 47.00 -23.16
N LYS A 12 -0.98 47.71 -22.43
CA LYS A 12 -0.02 47.09 -21.51
C LYS A 12 -0.75 46.34 -20.39
N LEU A 13 -1.73 46.98 -19.76
CA LEU A 13 -2.54 46.34 -18.71
C LEU A 13 -3.31 45.12 -19.24
N SER A 14 -3.87 45.21 -20.43
CA SER A 14 -4.58 44.09 -21.07
C SER A 14 -3.65 42.91 -21.31
N SER A 15 -2.44 43.17 -21.83
CA SER A 15 -1.41 42.16 -22.11
C SER A 15 -0.86 41.52 -20.83
N GLU A 16 -0.66 42.30 -19.78
CA GLU A 16 -0.27 41.78 -18.46
C GLU A 16 -1.39 40.95 -17.84
N ASN A 17 -2.66 41.38 -17.96
CA ASN A 17 -3.80 40.64 -17.41
C ASN A 17 -3.97 39.29 -18.10
N THR A 18 -3.86 39.23 -19.43
CA THR A 18 -3.92 37.96 -20.18
C THR A 18 -2.76 37.05 -19.81
N SER A 19 -1.53 37.59 -19.67
CA SER A 19 -0.36 36.82 -19.23
C SER A 19 -0.53 36.26 -17.81
N ILE A 20 -1.02 37.08 -16.87
CA ILE A 20 -1.26 36.66 -15.49
C ILE A 20 -2.33 35.57 -15.44
N ARG A 21 -3.44 35.73 -16.17
CA ARG A 21 -4.49 34.70 -16.26
C ARG A 21 -3.96 33.40 -16.85
N ALA A 22 -3.15 33.46 -17.91
CA ALA A 22 -2.54 32.28 -18.51
C ALA A 22 -1.61 31.55 -17.53
N LYS A 23 -0.79 32.30 -16.77
CA LYS A 23 0.07 31.72 -15.73
C LYS A 23 -0.73 31.10 -14.59
N LEU A 24 -1.83 31.74 -14.21
CA LEU A 24 -2.70 31.25 -13.14
C LEU A 24 -3.36 29.93 -13.55
N LEU A 25 -3.92 29.85 -14.75
CA LEU A 25 -4.48 28.61 -15.31
C LEU A 25 -3.43 27.50 -15.42
N ALA A 26 -2.19 27.83 -15.84
CA ALA A 26 -1.10 26.87 -15.90
C ALA A 26 -0.74 26.33 -14.50
N LEU A 27 -0.67 27.21 -13.49
CA LEU A 27 -0.39 26.83 -12.11
C LEU A 27 -1.52 26.00 -11.48
N GLU A 28 -2.78 26.34 -11.75
CA GLU A 28 -3.92 25.54 -11.29
C GLU A 28 -3.90 24.14 -11.92
N SER A 29 -3.67 24.05 -13.23
CA SER A 29 -3.55 22.76 -13.91
C SER A 29 -2.37 21.93 -13.38
N GLU A 30 -1.21 22.55 -13.15
CA GLU A 30 -0.05 21.85 -12.62
C GLU A 30 -0.29 21.35 -11.18
N LYS A 31 -1.01 22.13 -10.37
CA LYS A 31 -1.44 21.70 -9.02
C LYS A 31 -2.42 20.54 -9.05
N GLU A 32 -3.41 20.57 -9.94
CA GLU A 32 -4.35 19.46 -10.10
C GLU A 32 -3.61 18.18 -10.51
N VAL A 33 -2.72 18.26 -11.50
CA VAL A 33 -1.91 17.13 -11.96
C VAL A 33 -1.00 16.60 -10.83
N ALA A 34 -0.34 17.49 -10.09
CA ALA A 34 0.50 17.11 -8.95
C ALA A 34 -0.32 16.42 -7.85
N GLN A 35 -1.50 16.94 -7.54
CA GLN A 35 -2.41 16.36 -6.55
C GLN A 35 -2.92 14.98 -7.00
N GLU A 36 -3.30 14.82 -8.26
CA GLU A 36 -3.70 13.52 -8.81
C GLU A 36 -2.56 12.49 -8.78
N ALA A 37 -1.33 12.91 -9.09
CA ALA A 37 -0.15 12.06 -9.00
C ALA A 37 0.13 11.63 -7.56
N GLU A 38 0.00 12.53 -6.59
CA GLU A 38 0.20 12.23 -5.18
C GLU A 38 -0.87 11.27 -4.63
N ILE A 39 -2.14 11.49 -4.99
CA ILE A 39 -3.25 10.56 -4.70
C ILE A 39 -2.94 9.17 -5.25
N THR A 40 -2.57 9.09 -6.52
CA THR A 40 -2.29 7.80 -7.19
C THR A 40 -1.15 7.08 -6.48
N LYS A 41 -0.07 7.79 -6.18
CA LYS A 41 1.10 7.25 -5.46
C LYS A 41 0.73 6.74 -4.07
N MET A 42 -0.10 7.47 -3.33
CA MET A 42 -0.56 7.07 -2.00
C MET A 42 -1.38 5.78 -2.05
N VAL A 43 -2.34 5.69 -2.99
CA VAL A 43 -3.20 4.51 -3.12
C VAL A 43 -2.39 3.31 -3.60
N ASP A 44 -1.49 3.48 -4.57
CA ASP A 44 -0.63 2.37 -5.04
C ASP A 44 0.31 1.85 -3.96
N LEU A 45 0.86 2.73 -3.13
CA LEU A 45 1.66 2.33 -1.97
C LEU A 45 0.81 1.51 -0.98
N ALA A 46 -0.41 1.94 -0.69
CA ALA A 46 -1.30 1.20 0.21
C ALA A 46 -1.74 -0.17 -0.36
N ILE A 47 -1.87 -0.30 -1.68
CA ILE A 47 -2.11 -1.60 -2.33
C ILE A 47 -0.86 -2.50 -2.20
N LYS A 48 0.33 -1.94 -2.44
CA LYS A 48 1.60 -2.66 -2.36
C LYS A 48 1.88 -3.18 -0.95
N GLU A 49 1.60 -2.38 0.07
CA GLU A 49 1.69 -2.77 1.48
C GLU A 49 0.56 -3.73 1.91
N GLY A 50 -0.38 -4.00 1.01
CA GLY A 50 -1.52 -4.87 1.28
C GLY A 50 -2.55 -4.29 2.24
N ARG A 51 -2.45 -2.99 2.57
CA ARG A 51 -3.41 -2.27 3.41
C ARG A 51 -4.79 -2.23 2.74
N ILE A 52 -4.83 -2.04 1.43
CA ILE A 52 -6.07 -2.09 0.63
C ILE A 52 -5.97 -3.13 -0.49
N SER A 53 -7.11 -3.66 -0.94
CA SER A 53 -7.14 -4.52 -2.13
C SER A 53 -7.13 -3.69 -3.41
N ALA A 54 -6.53 -4.23 -4.48
CA ALA A 54 -6.51 -3.57 -5.79
C ALA A 54 -7.92 -3.26 -6.33
N THR A 55 -8.92 -4.07 -5.98
CA THR A 55 -10.33 -3.85 -6.35
C THR A 55 -10.90 -2.55 -5.79
N LYS A 56 -10.37 -2.06 -4.66
CA LYS A 56 -10.82 -0.81 -4.02
C LYS A 56 -10.01 0.41 -4.46
N LYS A 57 -9.04 0.25 -5.38
CA LYS A 57 -8.17 1.34 -5.86
C LYS A 57 -8.98 2.56 -6.29
N GLU A 58 -9.95 2.38 -7.18
CA GLU A 58 -10.74 3.48 -7.73
C GLU A 58 -11.58 4.19 -6.67
N ALA A 59 -12.14 3.45 -5.72
CA ALA A 59 -12.89 4.04 -4.61
C ALA A 59 -12.01 4.92 -3.71
N PHE A 60 -10.78 4.48 -3.41
CA PHE A 60 -9.83 5.27 -2.62
C PHE A 60 -9.23 6.44 -3.39
N VAL A 61 -9.02 6.31 -4.71
CA VAL A 61 -8.64 7.44 -5.57
C VAL A 61 -9.73 8.50 -5.58
N SER A 62 -11.00 8.10 -5.75
CA SER A 62 -12.13 9.04 -5.72
C SER A 62 -12.27 9.70 -4.35
N LEU A 63 -12.11 8.94 -3.26
CA LEU A 63 -12.15 9.50 -1.91
C LEU A 63 -11.02 10.51 -1.68
N ALA A 64 -9.80 10.19 -2.13
CA ALA A 64 -8.65 11.08 -1.96
C ALA A 64 -8.71 12.33 -2.85
N LYS A 65 -9.40 12.27 -4.00
CA LYS A 65 -9.73 13.44 -4.82
C LYS A 65 -10.69 14.38 -4.10
N SER A 66 -11.66 13.84 -3.37
CA SER A 66 -12.58 14.64 -2.55
C SER A 66 -11.94 15.14 -1.27
N ASP A 67 -11.18 14.28 -0.58
CA ASP A 67 -10.67 14.54 0.76
C ASP A 67 -9.37 13.77 1.04
N PHE A 68 -8.25 14.37 0.63
CA PHE A 68 -6.92 13.74 0.71
C PHE A 68 -6.52 13.39 2.14
N ALA A 69 -6.78 14.28 3.11
CA ALA A 69 -6.41 14.09 4.51
C ALA A 69 -7.14 12.89 5.14
N LEU A 70 -8.44 12.76 4.87
CA LEU A 70 -9.25 11.64 5.35
C LEU A 70 -8.81 10.32 4.73
N ALA A 71 -8.55 10.31 3.42
CA ALA A 71 -8.04 9.13 2.72
C ALA A 71 -6.70 8.68 3.30
N LYS A 72 -5.77 9.61 3.54
CA LYS A 72 -4.48 9.29 4.17
C LYS A 72 -4.63 8.70 5.56
N SER A 73 -5.42 9.34 6.43
CA SER A 73 -5.66 8.86 7.79
C SER A 73 -6.32 7.47 7.81
N THR A 74 -7.26 7.24 6.90
CA THR A 74 -7.93 5.94 6.75
C THR A 74 -6.94 4.86 6.29
N LEU A 75 -6.06 5.17 5.35
CA LEU A 75 -5.03 4.23 4.87
C LEU A 75 -3.98 3.94 5.94
N GLU A 76 -3.55 4.92 6.73
CA GLU A 76 -2.61 4.75 7.83
C GLU A 76 -3.20 3.92 8.98
N GLY A 77 -4.51 3.99 9.19
CA GLY A 77 -5.21 3.17 10.19
C GLY A 77 -5.33 1.69 9.83
N ILE A 78 -5.12 1.31 8.56
CA ILE A 78 -5.20 -0.09 8.14
C ILE A 78 -3.81 -0.74 8.30
N PRO A 79 -3.66 -1.78 9.14
CA PRO A 79 -2.40 -2.48 9.28
C PRO A 79 -1.97 -3.09 7.94
N ALA A 80 -0.67 -3.01 7.64
CA ALA A 80 -0.09 -3.67 6.48
C ALA A 80 -0.22 -5.19 6.62
N LYS A 81 -0.20 -5.90 5.48
CA LYS A 81 -0.22 -7.37 5.52
C LYS A 81 1.04 -7.88 6.19
N THR A 82 0.90 -8.41 7.40
CA THR A 82 1.92 -9.22 8.06
C THR A 82 1.76 -10.68 7.67
N ASN A 83 2.83 -11.29 7.17
CA ASN A 83 2.85 -12.72 6.91
C ASN A 83 2.86 -13.46 8.26
N LEU A 84 1.82 -14.25 8.53
CA LEU A 84 1.68 -15.05 9.75
C LEU A 84 2.85 -16.04 9.94
N SER A 85 3.57 -16.38 8.86
CA SER A 85 4.77 -17.22 8.89
C SER A 85 5.89 -16.71 9.81
N GLY A 86 5.96 -15.40 10.09
CA GLY A 86 6.96 -14.83 10.99
C GLY A 86 6.54 -14.73 12.46
N MET A 87 5.26 -14.98 12.77
CA MET A 87 4.71 -14.93 14.14
C MET A 87 4.50 -16.33 14.75
N ILE A 88 4.72 -17.38 13.96
CA ILE A 88 4.86 -18.73 14.51
C ILE A 88 6.30 -18.80 15.02
N ASP A 89 6.47 -18.51 16.31
CA ASP A 89 7.58 -19.10 17.05
C ASP A 89 7.49 -20.61 16.77
N ASN A 90 8.52 -21.20 16.18
CA ASN A 90 8.57 -22.64 15.91
C ASN A 90 9.38 -23.29 17.04
N PRO A 91 8.78 -23.55 18.22
CA PRO A 91 9.46 -24.25 19.29
C PRO A 91 9.39 -25.74 18.99
N ALA A 92 10.28 -26.22 18.12
CA ALA A 92 10.70 -27.61 18.15
C ALA A 92 11.90 -27.79 17.23
N SER A 93 13.06 -27.98 17.82
CA SER A 93 14.11 -28.76 17.20
C SER A 93 13.54 -30.14 16.86
N ALA A 94 13.84 -30.66 15.67
CA ALA A 94 13.27 -31.89 15.11
C ALA A 94 13.44 -33.14 16.01
N THR A 95 14.28 -33.06 17.03
CA THR A 95 14.62 -34.13 17.98
C THR A 95 13.59 -34.35 19.11
N GLU A 96 12.63 -33.45 19.33
CA GLU A 96 11.66 -33.54 20.45
C GLU A 96 10.21 -33.86 20.02
N VAL A 97 9.99 -34.20 18.75
CA VAL A 97 8.65 -34.45 18.21
C VAL A 97 8.13 -35.82 18.65
N THR A 98 7.56 -35.87 19.86
CA THR A 98 7.01 -37.10 20.48
C THR A 98 5.49 -37.21 20.37
N THR A 99 4.80 -36.15 19.89
CA THR A 99 3.34 -36.10 19.76
C THR A 99 2.90 -35.64 18.37
N LYS A 100 1.69 -36.06 17.95
CA LYS A 100 1.08 -35.65 16.66
C LYS A 100 0.97 -34.12 16.55
N GLU A 101 0.68 -33.44 17.65
CA GLU A 101 0.55 -31.98 17.71
C GLU A 101 1.89 -31.27 17.52
N ALA A 102 2.97 -31.77 18.13
CA ALA A 102 4.31 -31.23 17.91
C ALA A 102 4.75 -31.39 16.45
N PHE A 103 4.38 -32.50 15.80
CA PHE A 103 4.69 -32.73 14.38
C PHE A 103 3.94 -31.76 13.46
N LEU A 104 2.66 -31.51 13.73
CA LEU A 104 1.83 -30.61 12.93
C LEU A 104 2.21 -29.13 13.10
N LYS A 105 2.86 -28.77 14.21
CA LYS A 105 3.39 -27.42 14.46
C LYS A 105 4.67 -27.11 13.69
N LEU A 106 5.40 -28.12 13.20
CA LEU A 106 6.59 -27.92 12.37
C LEU A 106 6.23 -27.31 11.01
N ASP A 107 7.14 -26.51 10.46
CA ASP A 107 7.04 -26.06 9.07
C ASP A 107 7.06 -27.26 8.08
N ARG A 108 6.48 -27.08 6.89
CA ARG A 108 6.34 -28.13 5.88
C ARG A 108 7.69 -28.72 5.44
N GLU A 109 8.74 -27.90 5.40
CA GLU A 109 10.08 -28.38 5.07
C GLU A 109 10.66 -29.27 6.19
N ALA A 110 10.44 -28.88 7.44
CA ALA A 110 10.84 -29.64 8.62
C ALA A 110 10.01 -30.93 8.78
N GLN A 111 8.72 -30.91 8.44
CA GLN A 111 7.89 -32.12 8.38
C GLN A 111 8.41 -33.11 7.33
N LEU A 112 8.88 -32.62 6.17
CA LEU A 112 9.42 -33.48 5.12
C LEU A 112 10.74 -34.12 5.54
N LYS A 113 11.64 -33.33 6.15
CA LYS A 113 12.89 -33.83 6.74
C LYS A 113 12.64 -34.82 7.87
N PHE A 114 11.69 -34.55 8.77
CA PHE A 114 11.31 -35.47 9.84
C PHE A 114 10.78 -36.82 9.31
N LYS A 115 9.98 -36.81 8.24
CA LYS A 115 9.53 -38.06 7.59
C LYS A 115 10.67 -38.83 6.91
N ALA A 116 11.66 -38.12 6.38
CA ALA A 116 12.81 -38.72 5.70
C ALA A 116 13.83 -39.30 6.69
N ASP A 117 14.21 -38.53 7.71
CA ASP A 117 15.26 -38.87 8.68
C ASP A 117 14.74 -39.69 9.88
N HIS A 118 13.45 -39.58 10.20
CA HIS A 118 12.82 -40.19 11.39
C HIS A 118 11.52 -40.94 11.05
N LEU A 119 11.57 -41.79 10.01
CA LEU A 119 10.42 -42.54 9.50
C LEU A 119 9.73 -43.42 10.57
N ASP A 120 10.49 -44.10 11.43
CA ASP A 120 9.95 -44.94 12.50
C ASP A 120 9.25 -44.14 13.60
N GLN A 121 9.80 -42.97 13.95
CA GLN A 121 9.15 -42.07 14.90
C GLN A 121 7.84 -41.52 14.30
N TYR A 122 7.87 -41.08 13.04
CA TYR A 122 6.66 -40.66 12.32
C TYR A 122 5.59 -41.76 12.30
N LYS A 123 5.95 -43.00 11.98
CA LYS A 123 5.01 -44.13 12.02
C LYS A 123 4.42 -44.30 13.41
N ASN A 124 5.23 -44.24 14.47
CA ASN A 124 4.78 -44.37 15.86
C ASN A 124 3.85 -43.24 16.32
N LEU A 125 4.06 -42.01 15.83
CA LEU A 125 3.16 -40.88 16.09
C LEU A 125 1.76 -41.16 15.57
N PHE A 126 1.62 -41.73 14.37
CA PHE A 126 0.33 -41.95 13.72
C PHE A 126 -0.25 -43.37 13.92
N SER A 127 0.54 -44.34 14.38
CA SER A 127 0.11 -45.72 14.64
C SER A 127 -0.48 -45.93 16.03
N LYS A 128 -0.18 -45.07 17.02
CA LYS A 128 -0.90 -45.06 18.31
C LYS A 128 -2.28 -44.42 18.15
N THR A 129 -3.20 -45.22 17.62
CA THR A 129 -4.62 -45.11 17.86
C THR A 129 -5.13 -46.51 18.18
N LYS A 130 -4.83 -46.96 19.40
CA LYS A 130 -5.65 -47.91 20.17
C LYS A 130 -5.29 -47.81 21.64
#